data_AF-A0A8S3V241-F1
#
_entry.id   AF-A0A8S3V241-F1
#
_cell.length_a   1.000
_cell.length_b   1.000
_cell.length_c   1.000
_cell.angle_alpha   90.00
_cell.angle_beta   90.00
_cell.angle_gamma   90.00
#
_symmetry.space_group_name_H-M   'P 1'
#
loop_
_entity.id
_entity.type
_entity.pdbx_description
1 polymer ?
#
loop_
_entity_poly.entity_id
_entity_poly.type
_entity_poly.pdbx_seq_one_letter_code
_entity_poly.pdbx_strand_id
1 'polypeptide(L)'
;MSVNSKLDNTSLFILYSQLASLCDPRVTGSNCVEKQVMASSKPSQAIKPECDKHGQDLILYCPCHLMPCCDECISTSHSKCTGIKSLAGVVDKTKIENSKESVETNINSILNLLGTLINNKSIKRGENQCVSIKQSIKVIRQEINKHLDHLEKKLCQETDTIWNHEKSKATDFISEIEGEKEKLKEIKKQLQTVTSQASKLQSFLGVHQIEQQVHQCQRYVEDLDDDERTKEVDIKMKQNDEIEKILSKLESLESLGEVIVIKTEVAMNIEISVGTEPQVPLQEQSNINSMTMNIETEIEINVDED
;
A
#
# COMPACT_ATOMS: atom_id res chain seq x y z
N MET A 1 14.71 22.12 35.68
CA MET A 1 15.52 22.66 34.58
C MET A 1 15.87 21.51 33.64
N SER A 2 15.19 21.43 32.49
CA SER A 2 15.74 20.88 31.25
C SER A 2 14.79 21.27 30.13
N VAL A 3 15.39 21.82 29.09
CA VAL A 3 14.82 22.45 27.90
C VAL A 3 15.04 21.49 26.72
N ASN A 4 14.23 21.65 25.67
CA ASN A 4 14.28 21.06 24.32
C ASN A 4 13.27 19.93 24.08
N SER A 5 12.51 19.90 22.99
CA SER A 5 12.25 20.87 21.93
C SER A 5 11.02 20.36 21.18
N LYS A 6 9.89 21.05 21.28
CA LYS A 6 8.73 20.83 20.41
C LYS A 6 9.09 21.34 19.02
N LEU A 7 9.28 20.42 18.08
CA LEU A 7 9.25 20.77 16.66
C LEU A 7 7.78 20.85 16.23
N ASP A 8 7.43 22.03 15.77
CA ASP A 8 6.09 22.51 15.47
C ASP A 8 5.64 21.99 14.08
N ASN A 9 4.70 21.04 14.07
CA ASN A 9 4.10 20.44 12.86
C ASN A 9 3.29 21.44 12.01
N THR A 10 3.22 22.70 12.42
CA THR A 10 2.46 23.75 11.73
C THR A 10 3.20 24.32 10.52
N SER A 11 4.53 24.11 10.40
CA SER A 11 5.33 24.62 9.27
C SER A 11 5.29 23.73 8.02
N LEU A 12 4.90 22.45 8.14
CA LEU A 12 4.81 21.51 7.01
C LEU A 12 3.48 21.63 6.25
N PHE A 13 2.44 22.18 6.88
CA PHE A 13 1.12 22.37 6.27
C PHE A 13 1.04 23.62 5.37
N ILE A 14 1.90 24.62 5.61
CA ILE A 14 1.95 25.85 4.81
C ILE A 14 2.67 25.62 3.47
N LEU A 15 3.66 24.72 3.43
CA LEU A 15 4.33 24.35 2.17
C LEU A 15 3.47 23.47 1.27
N TYR A 16 2.56 22.65 1.83
CA TYR A 16 1.64 21.83 1.03
C TYR A 16 0.49 22.66 0.43
N SER A 17 0.09 23.76 1.07
CA SER A 17 -0.99 24.63 0.60
C SER A 17 -0.57 25.61 -0.49
N GLN A 18 0.74 25.89 -0.64
CA GLN A 18 1.27 26.74 -1.71
C GLN A 18 1.61 25.97 -3.00
N LEU A 19 1.74 24.65 -2.94
CA LEU A 19 1.90 23.81 -4.15
C LEU A 19 0.56 23.34 -4.73
N ALA A 20 -0.53 23.43 -3.97
CA ALA A 20 -1.88 23.05 -4.41
C ALA A 20 -2.61 24.16 -5.19
N SER A 21 -2.06 25.38 -5.32
CA SER A 21 -2.68 26.46 -6.11
C SER A 21 -2.18 26.56 -7.57
N LEU A 22 -1.43 25.56 -8.06
CA LEU A 22 -0.92 25.53 -9.44
C LEU A 22 -1.49 24.39 -10.30
N CYS A 23 -2.49 23.65 -9.82
CA CYS A 23 -3.21 22.67 -10.64
C CYS A 23 -4.72 22.81 -10.46
N ASP A 24 -5.33 23.69 -11.27
CA ASP A 24 -6.76 23.66 -11.53
C ASP A 24 -7.06 22.44 -12.45
N PRO A 25 -7.92 21.48 -12.05
CA PRO A 25 -8.24 20.31 -12.88
C PRO A 25 -9.30 20.57 -13.97
N ARG A 26 -9.60 21.84 -14.31
CA ARG A 26 -10.62 22.17 -15.33
C ARG A 26 -10.09 22.99 -16.50
N VAL A 27 -9.16 22.43 -17.27
CA VAL A 27 -9.03 22.79 -18.70
C VAL A 27 -8.73 21.54 -19.51
N THR A 28 -9.77 20.76 -19.79
CA THR A 28 -9.82 19.90 -20.97
C THR A 28 -10.09 20.79 -22.17
N GLY A 29 -9.11 20.98 -23.05
CA GLY A 29 -9.35 21.71 -24.29
C GLY A 29 -8.07 22.20 -24.93
N SER A 30 -7.74 21.57 -26.06
CA SER A 30 -6.84 21.94 -27.13
C SER A 30 -6.32 23.39 -27.19
N ASN A 31 -5.06 23.49 -27.64
CA ASN A 31 -4.38 24.68 -28.19
C ASN A 31 -3.69 25.61 -27.18
N CYS A 32 -2.52 25.19 -26.69
CA CYS A 32 -1.51 26.10 -26.12
C CYS A 32 -0.09 25.63 -26.49
N VAL A 33 0.22 25.49 -27.78
CA VAL A 33 1.60 25.51 -28.27
C VAL A 33 1.63 26.28 -29.58
N GLU A 34 1.52 27.60 -29.52
CA GLU A 34 1.97 28.50 -30.58
C GLU A 34 1.80 29.94 -30.11
N LYS A 35 2.79 30.48 -29.39
CA LYS A 35 3.10 31.91 -29.41
C LYS A 35 4.42 32.18 -28.72
N GLN A 36 5.24 32.95 -29.44
CA GLN A 36 6.56 33.49 -29.07
C GLN A 36 7.67 32.44 -29.12
N VAL A 37 8.61 32.50 -30.08
CA VAL A 37 9.45 33.66 -30.39
C VAL A 37 9.65 33.82 -31.91
N MET A 38 8.90 34.73 -32.53
CA MET A 38 9.30 35.35 -33.80
C MET A 38 10.26 36.49 -33.47
N ALA A 39 11.53 36.16 -33.21
CA ALA A 39 12.59 37.16 -33.10
C ALA A 39 13.21 37.38 -34.48
N SER A 40 12.76 38.47 -35.11
CA SER A 40 13.55 39.39 -35.94
C SER A 40 14.73 38.78 -36.72
N SER A 41 14.45 38.18 -37.88
CA SER A 41 15.47 37.98 -38.91
C SER A 41 15.79 39.33 -39.57
N LYS A 42 16.75 40.06 -39.00
CA LYS A 42 17.45 41.16 -39.69
C LYS A 42 18.34 40.58 -40.79
N PRO A 43 18.49 41.25 -41.95
CA PRO A 43 19.38 40.79 -43.01
C PRO A 43 20.84 40.84 -42.56
N SER A 44 21.58 39.80 -42.96
CA SER A 44 23.02 39.59 -42.83
C SER A 44 23.85 40.88 -42.92
N GLN A 45 24.27 41.42 -41.78
CA GLN A 45 25.54 42.13 -41.72
C GLN A 45 26.63 41.06 -41.82
N ALA A 46 27.57 41.23 -42.75
CA ALA A 46 28.72 40.34 -42.84
C ALA A 46 29.39 40.29 -41.45
N ILE A 47 29.23 39.17 -40.75
CA ILE A 47 29.84 38.96 -39.44
C ILE A 47 31.34 39.02 -39.70
N LYS A 48 32.00 40.10 -39.25
CA LYS A 48 33.45 40.13 -39.14
C LYS A 48 33.78 39.44 -37.83
N PRO A 49 34.31 38.20 -37.84
CA PRO A 49 34.52 37.47 -36.60
C PRO A 49 35.71 38.10 -35.87
N GLU A 50 35.44 38.83 -34.80
CA GLU A 50 36.45 39.43 -33.93
C GLU A 50 36.64 38.60 -32.67
N CYS A 51 37.84 38.60 -32.13
CA CYS A 51 38.18 37.91 -30.89
C CYS A 51 37.60 38.69 -29.70
N ASP A 52 36.72 38.05 -28.93
CA ASP A 52 36.09 38.66 -27.75
C ASP A 52 37.09 39.20 -26.71
N LYS A 53 38.32 38.66 -26.69
CA LYS A 53 39.36 39.04 -25.72
C LYS A 53 40.28 40.15 -26.20
N HIS A 54 40.59 40.18 -27.51
CA HIS A 54 41.62 41.05 -28.06
C HIS A 54 41.10 42.03 -29.12
N GLY A 55 39.82 41.94 -29.52
CA GLY A 55 39.21 42.77 -30.56
C GLY A 55 39.83 42.63 -31.95
N GLN A 56 40.64 41.58 -32.16
CA GLN A 56 41.35 41.30 -33.41
C GLN A 56 40.58 40.30 -34.27
N ASP A 57 40.80 40.35 -35.58
CA ASP A 57 40.19 39.40 -36.51
C ASP A 57 40.57 37.95 -36.18
N LEU A 58 39.58 37.07 -36.19
CA LEU A 58 39.77 35.63 -36.03
C LEU A 58 40.26 35.05 -37.36
N ILE A 59 41.56 34.84 -37.47
CA ILE A 59 42.22 34.41 -38.72
C ILE A 59 42.83 33.01 -38.65
N LEU A 60 42.92 32.42 -37.45
CA LEU A 60 43.51 31.11 -37.20
C LEU A 60 42.49 30.18 -36.51
N TYR A 61 42.73 28.87 -36.56
CA TYR A 61 41.91 27.83 -35.94
C TYR A 61 42.79 26.87 -35.14
N CYS A 62 42.40 26.62 -33.90
CA CYS A 62 43.09 25.72 -32.99
C CYS A 62 42.38 24.35 -32.92
N PRO A 63 42.92 23.28 -33.52
CA PRO A 63 42.27 21.97 -33.50
C PRO A 63 42.18 21.34 -32.11
N CYS A 64 43.12 21.63 -31.21
CA CYS A 64 43.12 21.09 -29.84
C CYS A 64 41.87 21.51 -29.03
N HIS A 65 41.26 22.63 -29.39
CA HIS A 65 40.11 23.21 -28.69
C HIS A 65 38.91 23.45 -29.63
N LEU A 66 39.05 23.02 -30.89
CA LEU A 66 38.07 23.16 -31.96
C LEU A 66 37.48 24.57 -32.12
N MET A 67 38.30 25.62 -31.97
CA MET A 67 37.84 27.02 -31.95
C MET A 67 38.66 27.96 -32.84
N PRO A 68 38.04 29.02 -33.41
CA PRO A 68 38.76 30.10 -34.09
C PRO A 68 39.51 30.99 -33.08
N CYS A 69 40.66 31.53 -33.48
CA CYS A 69 41.56 32.33 -32.65
C CYS A 69 42.19 33.49 -33.45
N CYS A 70 42.53 34.59 -32.76
CA CYS A 70 43.46 35.59 -33.28
C CYS A 70 44.92 35.20 -32.95
N ASP A 71 45.89 35.91 -33.54
CA ASP A 71 47.33 35.66 -33.35
C ASP A 71 47.77 35.79 -31.89
N GLU A 72 47.18 36.74 -31.16
CA GLU A 72 47.49 36.98 -29.75
C GLU A 72 46.98 35.85 -28.85
N CYS A 73 45.80 35.29 -29.14
CA CYS A 73 45.30 34.10 -28.46
C CYS A 73 46.24 32.90 -28.62
N ILE A 74 46.84 32.74 -29.80
CA ILE A 74 47.78 31.62 -30.05
C ILE A 74 49.09 31.84 -29.32
N SER A 75 49.59 33.07 -29.30
CA SER A 75 50.85 33.38 -28.63
C SER A 75 50.74 33.32 -27.10
N THR A 76 49.55 33.57 -26.55
CA THR A 76 49.32 33.62 -25.10
C THR A 76 48.71 32.32 -24.55
N SER A 77 47.52 31.97 -25.04
CA SER A 77 46.64 30.94 -24.44
C SER A 77 46.77 29.59 -25.13
N HIS A 78 47.19 29.56 -26.40
CA HIS A 78 47.36 28.34 -27.19
C HIS A 78 48.80 28.11 -27.64
N SER A 79 49.79 28.65 -26.93
CA SER A 79 51.22 28.57 -27.30
C SER A 79 51.78 27.15 -27.32
N LYS A 80 51.11 26.24 -26.61
CA LYS A 80 51.43 24.80 -26.56
C LYS A 80 50.57 23.95 -27.51
N CYS A 81 49.59 24.56 -28.19
CA CYS A 81 48.74 23.84 -29.13
C CYS A 81 49.48 23.63 -30.45
N THR A 82 49.57 22.40 -30.90
CA THR A 82 50.23 22.04 -32.16
C THR A 82 49.21 21.97 -33.31
N GLY A 83 49.67 22.24 -34.53
CA GLY A 83 48.85 22.06 -35.73
C GLY A 83 47.80 23.15 -35.95
N ILE A 84 48.07 24.38 -35.48
CA ILE A 84 47.25 25.56 -35.80
C ILE A 84 47.13 25.71 -37.32
N LYS A 85 45.91 25.96 -37.80
CA LYS A 85 45.60 26.14 -39.22
C LYS A 85 45.07 27.55 -39.46
N SER A 86 45.20 28.05 -40.69
CA SER A 86 44.45 29.23 -41.11
C SER A 86 42.95 28.94 -41.04
N LEU A 87 42.18 29.86 -40.46
CA LEU A 87 40.72 29.72 -40.37
C LEU A 87 40.11 29.62 -41.77
N ALA A 88 40.55 30.45 -42.71
CA ALA A 88 40.12 30.37 -44.12
C ALA A 88 40.39 28.98 -44.72
N GLY A 89 41.58 28.43 -44.49
CA GLY A 89 41.94 27.09 -44.96
C GLY A 89 41.19 25.93 -44.29
N VAL A 90 40.60 26.16 -43.11
CA VAL A 90 39.67 25.20 -42.47
C VAL A 90 38.28 25.38 -43.05
N VAL A 91 37.76 26.60 -43.15
CA VAL A 91 36.43 26.91 -43.71
C VAL A 91 36.31 26.40 -45.15
N ASP A 92 37.31 26.60 -45.99
CA ASP A 92 37.30 26.15 -47.40
C ASP A 92 37.28 24.62 -47.53
N LYS A 93 37.79 23.90 -46.52
CA LYS A 93 37.82 22.43 -46.48
C LYS A 93 36.63 21.83 -45.76
N THR A 94 35.98 22.61 -44.90
CA THR A 94 34.80 22.18 -44.16
C THR A 94 33.58 22.27 -45.07
N LYS A 95 33.04 21.11 -45.46
CA LYS A 95 31.70 21.06 -46.05
C LYS A 95 30.69 21.39 -44.96
N ILE A 96 30.30 22.66 -44.89
CA ILE A 96 29.34 23.18 -43.89
C ILE A 96 28.06 22.34 -43.87
N GLU A 97 27.59 21.87 -45.03
CA GLU A 97 26.40 21.02 -45.13
C GLU A 97 26.58 19.67 -44.41
N ASN A 98 27.73 19.01 -44.57
CA ASN A 98 28.02 17.75 -43.89
C ASN A 98 28.18 17.93 -42.37
N SER A 99 28.84 19.02 -41.95
CA SER A 99 29.02 19.34 -40.52
C SER A 99 27.70 19.70 -39.86
N LYS A 100 26.81 20.39 -40.58
CA LYS A 100 25.47 20.73 -40.12
C LYS A 100 24.62 19.46 -39.94
N GLU A 101 24.59 18.58 -40.93
CA GLU A 101 23.86 17.31 -40.87
C GLU A 101 24.33 16.43 -39.70
N SER A 102 25.65 16.37 -39.47
CA SER A 102 26.24 15.66 -38.34
C SER A 102 25.82 16.24 -36.98
N VAL A 103 25.87 17.58 -36.83
CA VAL A 103 25.46 18.26 -35.60
C VAL A 103 23.95 18.11 -35.37
N GLU A 104 23.13 18.26 -36.41
CA GLU A 104 21.68 18.04 -36.33
C GLU A 104 21.34 16.61 -35.93
N THR A 105 22.06 15.62 -36.48
CA THR A 105 21.91 14.21 -36.11
C THR A 105 22.24 13.98 -34.64
N ASN A 106 23.33 14.56 -34.15
CA ASN A 106 23.73 14.46 -32.75
C ASN A 106 22.72 15.13 -31.81
N ILE A 107 22.24 16.33 -32.15
CA ILE A 107 21.20 17.03 -31.38
C ILE A 107 19.93 16.17 -31.33
N ASN A 108 19.48 15.63 -32.46
CA ASN A 108 18.30 14.78 -32.51
C ASN A 108 18.48 13.49 -31.70
N SER A 109 19.67 12.89 -31.71
CA SER A 109 19.99 11.73 -30.88
C SER A 109 19.91 12.07 -29.38
N ILE A 110 20.48 13.20 -28.96
CA ILE A 110 20.41 13.67 -27.56
C ILE A 110 18.96 13.97 -27.16
N LEU A 111 18.20 14.65 -28.01
CA LEU A 111 16.78 14.94 -27.76
C LEU A 111 15.95 13.67 -27.61
N ASN A 112 16.20 12.65 -28.43
CA ASN A 112 15.53 11.35 -28.32
C ASN A 112 15.89 10.62 -27.02
N LEU A 113 17.15 10.65 -26.61
CA LEU A 113 17.58 10.09 -25.32
C LEU A 113 16.91 10.81 -24.15
N LEU A 114 16.92 12.14 -24.13
CA LEU A 114 16.24 12.95 -23.12
C LEU A 114 14.73 12.69 -23.12
N GLY A 115 14.10 12.59 -24.29
CA GLY A 115 12.69 12.22 -24.43
C GLY A 115 12.38 10.83 -23.85
N THR A 116 13.30 9.88 -24.01
CA THR A 116 13.17 8.52 -23.44
C THR A 116 13.33 8.54 -21.91
N LEU A 117 14.27 9.33 -21.39
CA LEU A 117 14.49 9.53 -19.96
C LEU A 117 13.33 10.29 -19.28
N ILE A 118 12.70 11.24 -19.98
CA ILE A 118 11.51 11.93 -19.48
C ILE A 118 10.31 10.97 -19.47
N ASN A 119 10.19 10.12 -20.50
CA ASN A 119 9.16 9.09 -20.58
C ASN A 119 9.44 7.86 -19.71
N ASN A 120 10.30 7.98 -18.70
CA ASN A 120 10.71 6.87 -17.85
C ASN A 120 9.49 6.18 -17.24
N LYS A 121 9.14 5.03 -17.82
CA LYS A 121 7.98 4.21 -17.46
C LYS A 121 8.07 3.67 -16.04
N SER A 122 9.23 3.74 -15.39
CA SER A 122 9.43 3.31 -14.01
C SER A 122 8.62 4.14 -13.01
N ILE A 123 8.54 5.47 -13.17
CA ILE A 123 7.76 6.33 -12.26
C ILE A 123 6.28 5.98 -12.36
N LYS A 124 5.73 5.96 -13.58
CA LYS A 124 4.33 5.57 -13.82
C LYS A 124 4.02 4.16 -13.32
N ARG A 125 4.96 3.22 -13.47
CA ARG A 125 4.83 1.86 -12.93
C ARG A 125 4.80 1.86 -11.41
N GLY A 126 5.67 2.64 -10.76
CA GLY A 126 5.70 2.80 -9.31
C GLY A 126 4.43 3.45 -8.76
N GLU A 127 3.89 4.47 -9.45
CA GLU A 127 2.61 5.09 -9.11
C GLU A 127 1.46 4.07 -9.19
N ASN A 128 1.39 3.30 -10.27
CA ASN A 128 0.38 2.26 -10.44
C ASN A 128 0.50 1.16 -9.38
N GLN A 129 1.72 0.74 -9.05
CA GLN A 129 1.98 -0.22 -7.96
C GLN A 129 1.54 0.35 -6.60
N CYS A 130 1.85 1.61 -6.31
CA CYS A 130 1.42 2.27 -5.08
C CYS A 130 -0.10 2.31 -4.95
N VAL A 131 -0.81 2.66 -6.03
CA VAL A 131 -2.28 2.62 -6.06
C VAL A 131 -2.80 1.20 -5.85
N SER A 132 -2.20 0.20 -6.51
CA SER A 132 -2.59 -1.21 -6.38
C SER A 132 -2.38 -1.75 -4.97
N ILE A 133 -1.25 -1.44 -4.32
CA ILE A 133 -0.95 -1.83 -2.93
C ILE A 133 -1.95 -1.19 -1.98
N LYS A 134 -2.22 0.11 -2.11
CA LYS A 134 -3.22 0.81 -1.29
C LYS A 134 -4.61 0.18 -1.41
N GLN A 135 -5.02 -0.19 -2.62
CA GLN A 135 -6.29 -0.85 -2.84
C GLN A 135 -6.31 -2.26 -2.23
N SER A 136 -5.22 -3.01 -2.36
CA SER A 136 -5.08 -4.35 -1.78
C SER A 136 -5.17 -4.32 -0.26
N ILE A 137 -4.47 -3.38 0.40
CA ILE A 137 -4.56 -3.15 1.86
C ILE A 137 -6.01 -2.87 2.26
N LYS A 138 -6.73 -2.04 1.50
CA LYS A 138 -8.13 -1.72 1.78
C LYS A 138 -9.03 -2.95 1.70
N VAL A 139 -8.86 -3.77 0.67
CA VAL A 139 -9.63 -5.02 0.49
C VAL A 139 -9.34 -6.00 1.63
N ILE A 140 -8.07 -6.22 1.96
CA ILE A 140 -7.67 -7.11 3.07
C ILE A 140 -8.30 -6.64 4.38
N ARG A 141 -8.22 -5.34 4.69
CA ARG A 141 -8.87 -4.78 5.89
C ARG A 141 -10.37 -5.03 5.92
N GLN A 142 -11.05 -4.87 4.78
CA GLN A 142 -12.50 -5.10 4.70
C GLN A 142 -12.86 -6.56 4.93
N GLU A 143 -12.11 -7.50 4.35
CA GLU A 143 -12.34 -8.93 4.53
C GLU A 143 -12.02 -9.39 5.96
N ILE A 144 -10.94 -8.88 6.57
CA ILE A 144 -10.62 -9.15 7.99
C ILE A 144 -11.78 -8.71 8.89
N ASN A 145 -12.24 -7.46 8.73
CA ASN A 145 -13.34 -6.93 9.55
C ASN A 145 -14.62 -7.76 9.37
N LYS A 146 -14.96 -8.09 8.12
CA LYS A 146 -16.13 -8.92 7.83
C LYS A 146 -16.04 -10.32 8.46
N HIS A 147 -14.84 -10.90 8.49
CA HIS A 147 -14.61 -12.18 9.15
C HIS A 147 -14.75 -12.06 10.67
N LEU A 148 -14.22 -11.00 11.27
CA LEU A 148 -14.38 -10.71 12.71
C LEU A 148 -15.85 -10.53 13.08
N ASP A 149 -16.60 -9.74 12.31
CA ASP A 149 -18.05 -9.54 12.51
C ASP A 149 -18.82 -10.88 12.43
N HIS A 150 -18.42 -11.75 11.50
CA HIS A 150 -19.02 -13.08 11.37
C HIS A 150 -18.72 -13.97 12.58
N LEU A 151 -17.47 -13.98 13.06
CA LEU A 151 -17.08 -14.74 14.24
C LEU A 151 -17.78 -14.24 15.50
N GLU A 152 -17.85 -12.93 15.70
CA GLU A 152 -18.59 -12.32 16.81
C GLU A 152 -20.06 -12.78 16.80
N LYS A 153 -20.74 -12.63 15.65
CA LYS A 153 -22.13 -13.04 15.51
C LYS A 153 -22.32 -14.52 15.82
N LYS A 154 -21.44 -15.38 15.32
CA LYS A 154 -21.49 -16.82 15.57
C LYS A 154 -21.35 -17.13 17.06
N LEU A 155 -20.35 -16.55 17.73
CA LEU A 155 -20.11 -16.77 19.17
C LEU A 155 -21.27 -16.26 20.02
N CYS A 156 -21.86 -15.11 19.68
CA CYS A 156 -23.06 -14.61 20.35
C CYS A 156 -24.25 -15.58 20.19
N GLN A 157 -24.47 -16.09 18.98
CA GLN A 157 -25.53 -17.08 18.74
C GLN A 157 -25.33 -18.39 19.50
N GLU A 158 -24.09 -18.89 19.57
CA GLU A 158 -23.75 -20.08 20.36
C GLU A 158 -23.98 -19.84 21.85
N THR A 159 -23.55 -18.67 22.36
CA THR A 159 -23.77 -18.23 23.74
C THR A 159 -25.26 -18.18 24.08
N ASP A 160 -26.07 -17.55 23.23
CA ASP A 160 -27.52 -17.47 23.40
C ASP A 160 -28.17 -18.86 23.37
N THR A 161 -27.71 -19.74 22.49
CA THR A 161 -28.23 -21.11 22.38
C THR A 161 -27.97 -21.89 23.66
N ILE A 162 -26.74 -21.85 24.18
CA ILE A 162 -26.37 -22.53 25.42
C ILE A 162 -27.17 -21.97 26.60
N TRP A 163 -27.23 -20.64 26.71
CA TRP A 163 -27.97 -19.99 27.79
C TRP A 163 -29.46 -20.35 27.78
N ASN A 164 -30.11 -20.26 26.61
CA ASN A 164 -31.53 -20.57 26.48
C ASN A 164 -31.81 -22.04 26.77
N HIS A 165 -30.92 -22.95 26.39
CA HIS A 165 -31.05 -24.37 26.68
C HIS A 165 -30.99 -24.66 28.18
N GLU A 166 -29.97 -24.14 28.87
CA GLU A 166 -29.83 -24.36 30.33
C GLU A 166 -30.96 -23.65 31.10
N LYS A 167 -31.36 -22.45 30.68
CA LYS A 167 -32.51 -21.74 31.23
C LYS A 167 -33.82 -22.52 31.06
N SER A 168 -34.03 -23.14 29.89
CA SER A 168 -35.23 -23.95 29.62
C SER A 168 -35.29 -25.13 30.58
N LYS A 169 -34.20 -25.90 30.71
CA LYS A 169 -34.14 -27.03 31.65
C LYS A 169 -34.47 -26.63 33.08
N ALA A 170 -33.89 -25.52 33.55
CA ALA A 170 -34.17 -25.02 34.88
C ALA A 170 -35.65 -24.61 35.03
N THR A 171 -36.22 -23.96 34.03
CA THR A 171 -37.64 -23.53 34.03
C THR A 171 -38.59 -24.72 34.00
N ASP A 172 -38.30 -25.73 33.20
CA ASP A 172 -39.08 -26.96 33.09
C ASP A 172 -39.09 -27.71 34.43
N PHE A 173 -37.93 -27.81 35.08
CA PHE A 173 -37.80 -28.43 36.39
C PHE A 173 -38.53 -27.66 37.50
N ILE A 174 -38.43 -26.33 37.51
CA ILE A 174 -39.22 -25.49 38.43
C ILE A 174 -40.71 -25.72 38.22
N SER A 175 -41.17 -25.78 36.97
CA SER A 175 -42.57 -26.01 36.63
C SER A 175 -43.06 -27.39 37.10
N GLU A 176 -42.21 -28.42 37.02
CA GLU A 176 -42.47 -29.76 37.54
C GLU A 176 -42.70 -29.73 39.07
N ILE A 177 -41.80 -29.07 39.81
CA ILE A 177 -41.90 -28.91 41.26
C ILE A 177 -43.14 -28.08 41.67
N GLU A 178 -43.42 -27.00 40.95
CA GLU A 178 -44.61 -26.18 41.18
C GLU A 178 -45.90 -26.98 40.96
N GLY A 179 -45.93 -27.84 39.94
CA GLY A 179 -47.04 -28.75 39.69
C GLY A 179 -47.31 -29.70 40.86
N GLU A 180 -46.26 -30.31 41.41
CA GLU A 180 -46.39 -31.18 42.60
C GLU A 180 -46.82 -30.42 43.85
N LYS A 181 -46.32 -29.18 44.04
CA LYS A 181 -46.78 -28.30 45.12
C LYS A 181 -48.27 -27.99 45.02
N GLU A 182 -48.80 -27.73 43.82
CA GLU A 182 -50.24 -27.50 43.65
C GLU A 182 -51.07 -28.78 43.88
N LYS A 183 -50.58 -29.96 43.46
CA LYS A 183 -51.22 -31.24 43.79
C LYS A 183 -51.33 -31.43 45.30
N LEU A 184 -50.25 -31.20 46.05
CA LEU A 184 -50.25 -31.29 47.52
C LEU A 184 -51.23 -30.29 48.17
N LYS A 185 -51.36 -29.06 47.64
CA LYS A 185 -52.36 -28.10 48.11
C LYS A 185 -53.79 -28.60 47.90
N GLU A 186 -54.06 -29.24 46.77
CA GLU A 186 -55.38 -29.80 46.48
C GLU A 186 -55.70 -30.99 47.37
N ILE A 187 -54.75 -31.92 47.55
CA ILE A 187 -54.87 -33.04 48.50
C ILE A 187 -55.19 -32.52 49.91
N LYS A 188 -54.51 -31.45 50.35
CA LYS A 188 -54.78 -30.80 51.64
C LYS A 188 -56.21 -30.24 51.75
N LYS A 189 -56.74 -29.62 50.68
CA LYS A 189 -58.14 -29.15 50.67
C LYS A 189 -59.12 -30.32 50.72
N GLN A 190 -58.87 -31.38 49.96
CA GLN A 190 -59.69 -32.59 49.98
C GLN A 190 -59.76 -33.19 51.39
N LEU A 191 -58.62 -33.24 52.09
CA LEU A 191 -58.57 -33.70 53.48
C LEU A 191 -59.47 -32.86 54.40
N GLN A 192 -59.44 -31.54 54.25
CA GLN A 192 -60.29 -30.63 55.04
C GLN A 192 -61.78 -30.86 54.75
N THR A 193 -62.16 -31.07 53.50
CA THR A 193 -63.56 -31.36 53.13
C THR A 193 -64.03 -32.70 53.69
N VAL A 194 -63.24 -33.77 53.49
CA VAL A 194 -63.55 -35.13 53.95
C VAL A 194 -63.66 -35.20 55.48
N THR A 195 -62.88 -34.39 56.21
CA THR A 195 -62.91 -34.36 57.67
C THR A 195 -64.01 -33.47 58.25
N SER A 196 -64.50 -32.47 57.52
CA SER A 196 -65.51 -31.52 58.01
C SER A 196 -66.95 -31.81 57.59
N GLN A 197 -67.16 -32.46 56.44
CA GLN A 197 -68.49 -32.57 55.81
C GLN A 197 -68.96 -34.01 55.55
N ALA A 198 -68.07 -35.00 55.63
CA ALA A 198 -68.42 -36.38 55.30
C ALA A 198 -68.95 -37.17 56.53
N SER A 199 -69.71 -38.23 56.26
CA SER A 199 -70.08 -39.18 57.33
C SER A 199 -68.85 -39.92 57.86
N LYS A 200 -68.89 -40.42 59.11
CA LYS A 200 -67.73 -41.08 59.75
C LYS A 200 -67.06 -42.16 58.87
N LEU A 201 -67.85 -42.98 58.18
CA LEU A 201 -67.33 -44.02 57.28
C LEU A 201 -66.67 -43.42 56.02
N GLN A 202 -67.29 -42.41 55.42
CA GLN A 202 -66.72 -41.71 54.27
C GLN A 202 -65.44 -40.94 54.64
N SER A 203 -65.41 -40.33 55.84
CA SER A 203 -64.21 -39.68 56.37
C SER A 203 -63.08 -40.69 56.53
N PHE A 204 -63.36 -41.86 57.12
CA PHE A 204 -62.35 -42.91 57.29
C PHE A 204 -61.76 -43.40 55.96
N LEU A 205 -62.62 -43.74 54.99
CA LEU A 205 -62.17 -44.21 53.67
C LEU A 205 -61.44 -43.11 52.89
N GLY A 206 -61.95 -41.88 52.92
CA GLY A 206 -61.36 -40.75 52.20
C GLY A 206 -60.00 -40.33 52.77
N VAL A 207 -59.84 -40.33 54.10
CA VAL A 207 -58.54 -40.08 54.73
C VAL A 207 -57.52 -41.13 54.31
N HIS A 208 -57.89 -42.41 54.31
CA HIS A 208 -56.95 -43.46 53.92
C HIS A 208 -56.51 -43.38 52.45
N GLN A 209 -57.44 -43.00 51.55
CA GLN A 209 -57.10 -42.75 50.15
C GLN A 209 -56.18 -41.52 50.00
N ILE A 210 -56.39 -40.48 50.80
CA ILE A 210 -55.54 -39.29 50.83
C ILE A 210 -54.15 -39.63 51.36
N GLU A 211 -54.04 -40.43 52.42
CA GLU A 211 -52.76 -40.91 52.95
C GLU A 211 -51.93 -41.61 51.87
N GLN A 212 -52.57 -42.44 51.03
CA GLN A 212 -51.90 -43.10 49.92
C GLN A 212 -51.35 -42.10 48.89
N GLN A 213 -52.11 -41.05 48.56
CA GLN A 213 -51.65 -40.00 47.64
C GLN A 213 -50.51 -39.17 48.24
N VAL A 214 -50.58 -38.84 49.53
CA VAL A 214 -49.49 -38.16 50.24
C VAL A 214 -48.22 -39.00 50.23
N HIS A 215 -48.31 -40.31 50.44
CA HIS A 215 -47.15 -41.21 50.34
C HIS A 215 -46.56 -41.29 48.92
N GLN A 216 -47.34 -41.05 47.87
CA GLN A 216 -46.82 -40.96 46.51
C GLN A 216 -46.03 -39.66 46.32
N CYS A 217 -46.58 -38.52 46.73
CA CYS A 217 -45.86 -37.24 46.70
C CYS A 217 -44.61 -37.25 47.59
N GLN A 218 -44.67 -37.89 48.76
CA GLN A 218 -43.51 -38.00 49.66
C GLN A 218 -42.36 -38.75 48.99
N ARG A 219 -42.63 -39.91 48.37
CA ARG A 219 -41.60 -40.65 47.63
C ARG A 219 -40.98 -39.82 46.51
N TYR A 220 -41.79 -39.08 45.76
CA TYR A 220 -41.28 -38.17 44.74
C TYR A 220 -40.35 -37.10 45.32
N VAL A 221 -40.67 -36.50 46.47
CA VAL A 221 -39.80 -35.51 47.13
C VAL A 221 -38.51 -36.15 47.65
N GLU A 222 -38.58 -37.38 48.17
CA GLU A 222 -37.39 -38.14 48.58
C GLU A 222 -36.49 -38.44 47.36
N ASP A 223 -37.08 -38.85 46.23
CA ASP A 223 -36.35 -39.08 44.98
C ASP A 223 -35.71 -37.79 44.43
N LEU A 224 -36.30 -36.61 44.70
CA LEU A 224 -35.73 -35.32 44.32
C LEU A 224 -34.49 -34.93 45.14
N ASP A 225 -34.39 -35.36 46.40
CA ASP A 225 -33.24 -35.04 47.27
C ASP A 225 -31.94 -35.68 46.73
N ASP A 226 -32.09 -36.84 46.06
CA ASP A 226 -31.00 -37.54 45.38
C ASP A 226 -30.81 -37.09 43.91
N ASP A 227 -31.70 -36.26 43.37
CA ASP A 227 -31.63 -35.79 41.97
C ASP A 227 -30.58 -34.68 41.82
N GLU A 228 -29.58 -34.89 40.96
CA GLU A 228 -28.56 -33.89 40.64
C GLU A 228 -29.14 -32.52 40.21
N ARG A 229 -30.36 -32.48 39.67
CA ARG A 229 -31.07 -31.25 39.27
C ARG A 229 -31.48 -30.36 40.45
N THR A 230 -31.56 -30.88 41.68
CA THR A 230 -31.94 -30.09 42.87
C THR A 230 -30.77 -29.34 43.49
N LYS A 231 -29.52 -29.68 43.11
CA LYS A 231 -28.34 -28.95 43.55
C LYS A 231 -28.36 -27.54 42.97
N GLU A 232 -27.86 -26.57 43.73
CA GLU A 232 -27.77 -25.17 43.29
C GLU A 232 -26.90 -25.07 42.02
N VAL A 233 -27.53 -24.77 40.89
CA VAL A 233 -26.84 -24.63 39.60
C VAL A 233 -26.38 -23.19 39.42
N ASP A 234 -25.09 -22.95 39.67
CA ASP A 234 -24.42 -21.68 39.37
C ASP A 234 -23.91 -21.68 37.92
N ILE A 235 -24.67 -21.09 37.00
CA ILE A 235 -24.29 -20.98 35.59
C ILE A 235 -23.31 -19.82 35.42
N LYS A 236 -22.01 -20.11 35.43
CA LYS A 236 -20.96 -19.14 35.11
C LYS A 236 -20.54 -19.24 33.66
N MET A 237 -20.67 -18.13 32.93
CA MET A 237 -20.00 -17.96 31.65
C MET A 237 -18.63 -17.35 31.89
N LYS A 238 -17.58 -18.02 31.39
CA LYS A 238 -16.21 -17.49 31.42
C LYS A 238 -15.76 -17.16 30.02
N GLN A 239 -15.06 -16.05 29.90
CA GLN A 239 -14.37 -15.69 28.67
C GLN A 239 -13.25 -16.71 28.42
N ASN A 240 -13.01 -17.02 27.15
CA ASN A 240 -11.92 -17.91 26.76
C ASN A 240 -10.57 -17.22 27.02
N ASP A 241 -9.68 -17.88 27.75
CA ASP A 241 -8.32 -17.41 28.09
C ASP A 241 -7.48 -17.09 26.84
N GLU A 242 -7.80 -17.68 25.68
CA GLU A 242 -7.16 -17.34 24.40
C GLU A 242 -7.46 -15.91 23.94
N ILE A 243 -8.59 -15.32 24.33
CA ILE A 243 -8.91 -13.93 23.97
C ILE A 243 -7.94 -12.96 24.63
N GLU A 244 -7.53 -13.22 25.87
CA GLU A 244 -6.54 -12.40 26.59
C GLU A 244 -5.16 -12.47 25.92
N LYS A 245 -4.78 -13.65 25.42
CA LYS A 245 -3.56 -13.84 24.62
C LYS A 245 -3.62 -13.10 23.27
N ILE A 246 -4.79 -13.04 22.64
CA ILE A 246 -4.98 -12.29 21.39
C ILE A 246 -4.88 -10.79 21.65
N LEU A 247 -5.53 -10.28 22.70
CA LEU A 247 -5.50 -8.85 23.05
C LEU A 247 -4.07 -8.35 23.31
N SER A 248 -3.29 -9.11 24.08
CA SER A 248 -1.88 -8.78 24.32
C SER A 248 -1.01 -8.84 23.06
N LYS A 249 -1.31 -9.74 22.12
CA LYS A 249 -0.64 -9.78 20.81
C LYS A 249 -1.04 -8.60 19.92
N LEU A 250 -2.31 -8.20 19.90
CA LEU A 250 -2.80 -7.06 19.10
C LEU A 250 -2.08 -5.76 19.46
N GLU A 251 -1.73 -5.55 20.73
CA GLU A 251 -0.91 -4.39 21.17
C GLU A 251 0.48 -4.35 20.54
N SER A 252 1.03 -5.50 20.11
CA SER A 252 2.35 -5.62 19.49
C SER A 252 2.35 -5.50 17.96
N LEU A 253 1.19 -5.34 17.32
CA LEU A 253 1.03 -5.42 15.85
C LEU A 253 1.32 -4.11 15.10
N GLU A 254 2.01 -3.14 15.70
CA GLU A 254 2.38 -1.89 15.02
C GLU A 254 3.21 -2.13 13.74
N SER A 255 3.88 -3.28 13.62
CA SER A 255 4.72 -3.68 12.47
C SER A 255 3.97 -4.34 11.30
N LEU A 256 2.73 -4.80 11.47
CA LEU A 256 2.00 -5.53 10.41
C LEU A 256 1.62 -4.68 9.17
N GLY A 257 1.88 -3.37 9.21
CA GLY A 257 1.56 -2.44 8.12
C GLY A 257 2.77 -1.73 7.51
N GLU A 258 4.00 -2.15 7.84
CA GLU A 258 5.19 -1.46 7.33
C GLU A 258 5.34 -1.66 5.81
N VAL A 259 5.35 -0.56 5.06
CA VAL A 259 5.57 -0.58 3.61
C VAL A 259 7.05 -0.33 3.34
N ILE A 260 7.75 -1.37 2.90
CA ILE A 260 9.17 -1.29 2.55
C ILE A 260 9.30 -0.86 1.08
N VAL A 261 10.00 0.26 0.84
CA VAL A 261 10.32 0.72 -0.52
C VAL A 261 11.70 0.21 -0.91
N ILE A 262 11.75 -0.76 -1.81
CA ILE A 262 13.00 -1.25 -2.40
C ILE A 262 13.29 -0.46 -3.67
N LYS A 263 14.44 0.23 -3.69
CA LYS A 263 14.94 0.91 -4.88
C LYS A 263 16.00 0.04 -5.54
N THR A 264 15.72 -0.41 -6.76
CA THR A 264 16.71 -1.13 -7.57
C THR A 264 17.22 -0.18 -8.65
N GLU A 265 18.52 0.12 -8.63
CA GLU A 265 19.15 0.92 -9.67
C GLU A 265 19.32 0.06 -10.92
N VAL A 266 18.61 0.41 -12.00
CA VAL A 266 18.79 -0.22 -13.30
C VAL A 266 19.73 0.66 -14.10
N ALA A 267 20.96 0.19 -14.32
CA ALA A 267 21.91 0.86 -15.19
C ALA A 267 21.37 0.87 -16.63
N MET A 268 21.06 2.05 -17.16
CA MET A 268 20.79 2.21 -18.58
C MET A 268 22.13 2.27 -19.32
N ASN A 269 22.46 1.24 -20.09
CA ASN A 269 23.55 1.28 -21.06
C ASN A 269 23.14 2.23 -22.18
N ILE A 270 23.60 3.48 -22.12
CA ILE A 270 23.41 4.46 -23.19
C ILE A 270 24.65 4.42 -24.06
N GLU A 271 24.58 3.70 -25.18
CA GLU A 271 25.61 3.76 -26.22
C GLU A 271 25.45 5.06 -27.01
N ILE A 272 26.24 6.08 -26.66
CA ILE A 272 26.36 7.28 -27.47
C ILE A 272 27.31 6.96 -28.62
N SER A 273 26.75 6.59 -29.77
CA SER A 273 27.51 6.54 -31.01
C SER A 273 27.81 7.97 -31.47
N VAL A 274 28.81 8.60 -30.87
CA VAL A 274 29.38 9.83 -31.43
C VAL A 274 30.12 9.41 -32.69
N GLY A 275 29.51 9.65 -33.86
CA GLY A 275 30.18 9.54 -35.14
C GLY A 275 31.34 10.53 -35.17
N THR A 276 32.52 10.09 -34.75
CA THR A 276 33.76 10.78 -35.09
C THR A 276 33.98 10.52 -36.56
N GLU A 277 33.83 11.55 -37.40
CA GLU A 277 34.20 11.47 -38.81
C GLU A 277 35.62 10.90 -38.92
N PRO A 278 35.84 9.81 -39.67
CA PRO A 278 37.16 9.30 -39.91
C PRO A 278 37.92 10.32 -40.75
N GLN A 279 39.01 10.87 -40.22
CA GLN A 279 40.04 11.42 -41.09
C GLN A 279 40.59 10.28 -41.94
N VAL A 280 40.19 10.29 -43.22
CA VAL A 280 40.86 9.69 -44.40
C VAL A 280 41.43 8.27 -44.21
N PRO A 281 40.88 7.24 -44.88
CA PRO A 281 41.30 5.86 -44.66
C PRO A 281 42.66 5.57 -45.31
N LEU A 282 43.59 5.02 -44.53
CA LEU A 282 44.53 4.03 -45.04
C LEU A 282 43.88 2.66 -44.83
N GLN A 283 43.62 2.05 -45.97
CA GLN A 283 43.04 0.74 -46.23
C GLN A 283 43.75 -0.36 -45.43
N GLU A 284 43.02 -1.07 -44.56
CA GLU A 284 43.30 -2.47 -44.26
C GLU A 284 42.06 -3.17 -43.69
N GLN A 285 41.78 -4.33 -44.25
CA GLN A 285 40.63 -5.18 -43.98
C GLN A 285 40.73 -5.80 -42.58
N SER A 286 39.63 -5.85 -41.83
CA SER A 286 39.34 -7.04 -41.01
C SER A 286 37.87 -7.14 -40.62
N ASN A 287 37.34 -8.34 -40.89
CA ASN A 287 36.12 -8.93 -40.34
C ASN A 287 36.09 -8.84 -38.81
N ILE A 288 34.97 -8.45 -38.21
CA ILE A 288 34.49 -9.02 -36.93
C ILE A 288 32.96 -9.10 -36.94
N ASN A 289 32.45 -10.32 -36.71
CA ASN A 289 31.06 -10.66 -36.42
C ASN A 289 30.60 -10.02 -35.10
N SER A 290 29.42 -9.40 -35.06
CA SER A 290 28.72 -9.11 -33.81
C SER A 290 27.57 -10.11 -33.61
N MET A 291 27.80 -11.09 -32.75
CA MET A 291 26.76 -11.86 -32.07
C MET A 291 26.39 -11.08 -30.80
N THR A 292 25.14 -10.63 -30.70
CA THR A 292 24.60 -10.09 -29.45
C THR A 292 23.88 -11.21 -28.71
N MET A 293 24.41 -11.61 -27.56
CA MET A 293 23.79 -12.60 -26.66
C MET A 293 22.61 -11.96 -25.93
N ASN A 294 21.44 -12.61 -25.99
CA ASN A 294 20.34 -12.38 -25.06
C ASN A 294 20.72 -12.94 -23.69
N ILE A 295 20.68 -12.12 -22.65
CA ILE A 295 20.69 -12.58 -21.25
C ILE A 295 19.27 -12.40 -20.74
N GLU A 296 18.49 -13.48 -20.77
CA GLU A 296 17.29 -13.62 -19.94
C GLU A 296 17.77 -13.87 -18.52
N THR A 297 17.39 -13.00 -17.59
CA THR A 297 17.59 -13.25 -16.15
C THR A 297 16.23 -13.59 -15.57
N GLU A 298 15.99 -14.89 -15.35
CA GLU A 298 14.92 -15.38 -14.48
C GLU A 298 15.19 -14.90 -13.05
N ILE A 299 14.17 -14.32 -12.41
CA ILE A 299 14.20 -13.98 -10.99
C ILE A 299 13.33 -15.02 -10.27
N GLU A 300 13.99 -15.92 -9.56
CA GLU A 300 13.38 -16.78 -8.55
C GLU A 300 13.02 -15.93 -7.32
N ILE A 301 11.77 -16.03 -6.87
CA ILE A 301 11.30 -15.44 -5.61
C ILE A 301 11.17 -16.59 -4.61
N ASN A 302 12.09 -16.64 -3.64
CA ASN A 302 11.87 -17.44 -2.44
C ASN A 302 10.95 -16.65 -1.50
N VAL A 303 9.80 -17.24 -1.21
CA VAL A 303 8.97 -16.86 -0.08
C VAL A 303 9.26 -17.88 1.01
N ASP A 304 10.04 -17.48 2.00
CA ASP A 304 10.20 -18.27 3.22
C ASP A 304 8.87 -18.19 4.00
N GLU A 305 8.24 -19.35 4.19
CA GLU A 305 7.15 -19.58 5.13
C GLU A 305 7.74 -19.89 6.51
N ASP A 306 7.45 -19.05 7.50
CA ASP A 306 7.43 -19.39 8.92
C ASP A 306 6.17 -18.79 9.57
#